data_AF-A0A2K8PFV9-F1
#
_entry.id   AF-A0A2K8PFV9-F1
#
_cell.length_a   1.000
_cell.length_b   1.000
_cell.length_c   1.000
_cell.angle_alpha   90.00
_cell.angle_beta   90.00
_cell.angle_gamma   90.00
#
_symmetry.space_group_name_H-M   'P 1'
#
loop_
_entity.id
_entity.type
_entity.pdbx_description
1 polymer ?
#
loop_
_entity_poly.entity_id
_entity_poly.type
_entity_poly.pdbx_seq_one_letter_code
_entity_poly.pdbx_strand_id
1 'polypeptide(L)'
;MIEHTEPEPSRPLRSWIRASPGTHIWLLIIAVTSVVVVIAPDRVEHVLLHRNSSNIHELVKHPIRALISSAFWIEDPASLALYAVLFELFHATVERWLGTLRWLVIVATAHVVATLASQKFLLMAIQDNRAPHSMTHVVDIGVSYGLAASVGVLTYRLPGPWRWLYLAGAVAFFGLPLLTGGTFTDLGHAISLAVGLLAWPLTLHPDPHPAAAAP
;
A
#
# COMPACT_ATOMS: atom_id res chain seq x y z
N MET A 1 -30.16 38.69 16.33
CA MET A 1 -30.40 37.24 16.27
C MET A 1 -29.16 36.63 15.66
N ILE A 2 -28.24 36.12 16.49
CA ILE A 2 -27.01 35.48 16.01
C ILE A 2 -27.41 34.07 15.61
N GLU A 3 -27.38 33.79 14.31
CA GLU A 3 -27.63 32.46 13.76
C GLU A 3 -26.44 31.56 14.16
N HIS A 4 -26.61 30.81 15.23
CA HIS A 4 -25.71 29.71 15.57
C HIS A 4 -25.92 28.61 14.52
N THR A 5 -25.18 28.67 13.41
CA THR A 5 -24.99 27.49 12.56
C THR A 5 -24.23 26.45 13.35
N GLU A 6 -24.97 25.57 14.03
CA GLU A 6 -24.47 24.28 14.51
C GLU A 6 -23.66 23.63 13.36
N PRO A 7 -22.42 23.19 13.60
CA PRO A 7 -21.63 22.54 12.56
C PRO A 7 -22.37 21.28 12.12
N GLU A 8 -22.82 21.26 10.86
CA GLU A 8 -23.48 20.10 10.28
C GLU A 8 -22.58 18.86 10.50
N PRO A 9 -23.04 17.79 11.16
CA PRO A 9 -22.19 16.67 11.55
C PRO A 9 -21.51 15.97 10.36
N SER A 10 -22.01 16.19 9.13
CA SER A 10 -21.44 15.68 7.90
C SER A 10 -20.22 16.48 7.39
N ARG A 11 -20.06 17.73 7.83
CA ARG A 11 -19.02 18.66 7.34
C ARG A 11 -17.58 18.17 7.64
N PRO A 12 -17.26 17.64 8.85
CA PRO A 12 -15.94 17.08 9.14
C PRO A 12 -15.64 15.85 8.26
N LEU A 13 -16.58 14.91 8.14
CA LEU A 13 -16.42 13.70 7.33
C LEU A 13 -16.24 14.03 5.84
N ARG A 14 -17.09 14.89 5.28
CA ARG A 14 -16.97 15.33 3.89
C ARG A 14 -15.64 16.04 3.62
N SER A 15 -15.16 16.84 4.57
CA SER A 15 -13.86 17.50 4.45
C SER A 15 -12.70 16.50 4.46
N TRP A 16 -12.80 15.44 5.26
CA TRP A 16 -11.82 14.37 5.34
C TRP A 16 -11.73 13.59 4.02
N ILE A 17 -12.88 13.14 3.52
CA ILE A 17 -12.98 12.41 2.25
C ILE A 17 -12.42 13.25 1.09
N ARG A 18 -12.79 14.53 1.02
CA ARG A 18 -12.31 15.44 -0.03
C ARG A 18 -10.81 15.72 0.03
N ALA A 19 -10.20 15.58 1.20
CA ALA A 19 -8.76 15.82 1.39
C ALA A 19 -7.90 14.57 1.08
N SER A 20 -8.52 13.40 0.90
CA SER A 20 -7.84 12.14 0.54
C SER A 20 -8.60 11.34 -0.52
N PRO A 21 -8.88 11.94 -1.69
CA PRO A 21 -9.75 11.33 -2.70
C PRO A 21 -9.17 10.02 -3.24
N GLY A 22 -7.86 9.90 -3.41
CA GLY A 22 -7.21 8.69 -3.92
C GLY A 22 -7.39 7.50 -2.98
N THR A 23 -7.21 7.71 -1.69
CA THR A 23 -7.42 6.70 -0.64
C THR A 23 -8.86 6.18 -0.65
N HIS A 24 -9.83 7.09 -0.68
CA HIS A 24 -11.24 6.72 -0.64
C HIS A 24 -11.73 6.06 -1.94
N ILE A 25 -11.25 6.52 -3.10
CA ILE A 25 -11.52 5.86 -4.38
C ILE A 25 -10.95 4.44 -4.37
N TRP A 26 -9.72 4.27 -3.88
CA TRP A 26 -9.10 2.96 -3.81
C TRP A 26 -9.83 2.02 -2.84
N LEU A 27 -10.19 2.52 -1.66
CA LEU A 27 -10.99 1.75 -0.69
C LEU A 27 -12.36 1.36 -1.25
N LEU A 28 -13.01 2.26 -2.01
CA LEU A 28 -14.27 1.95 -2.69
C LEU A 28 -14.09 0.83 -3.72
N ILE A 29 -13.02 0.86 -4.52
CA ILE A 29 -12.72 -0.21 -5.47
C ILE A 29 -12.54 -1.53 -4.73
N ILE A 30 -11.74 -1.55 -3.65
CA ILE A 30 -11.54 -2.76 -2.83
C ILE A 30 -12.88 -3.25 -2.30
N ALA A 31 -13.70 -2.40 -1.69
CA ALA A 31 -15.02 -2.78 -1.18
C ALA A 31 -15.92 -3.40 -2.26
N VAL A 32 -15.97 -2.81 -3.46
CA VAL A 32 -16.73 -3.35 -4.59
C VAL A 32 -16.18 -4.72 -5.01
N THR A 33 -14.86 -4.87 -5.14
CA THR A 33 -14.26 -6.17 -5.50
C THR A 33 -14.49 -7.23 -4.43
N SER A 34 -14.45 -6.88 -3.13
CA SER A 34 -14.78 -7.79 -2.03
C SER A 34 -16.23 -8.26 -2.11
N VAL A 35 -17.18 -7.38 -2.42
CA VAL A 35 -18.58 -7.77 -2.64
C VAL A 35 -18.71 -8.72 -3.82
N VAL A 36 -17.98 -8.48 -4.91
CA VAL A 36 -17.95 -9.40 -6.07
C VAL A 36 -17.43 -10.77 -5.67
N VAL A 37 -16.38 -10.84 -4.83
CA VAL A 37 -15.85 -12.12 -4.30
C VAL A 37 -16.90 -12.85 -3.48
N VAL A 38 -17.55 -12.18 -2.52
CA VAL A 38 -18.53 -12.80 -1.62
C VAL A 38 -19.75 -13.38 -2.36
N ILE A 39 -20.15 -12.75 -3.48
CA ILE A 39 -21.31 -13.18 -4.27
C ILE A 39 -20.92 -14.23 -5.33
N ALA A 40 -19.63 -14.36 -5.65
CA ALA A 40 -19.17 -15.34 -6.62
C ALA A 40 -19.23 -16.77 -6.05
N PRO A 41 -19.60 -17.78 -6.85
CA PRO A 41 -19.51 -19.19 -6.43
C PRO A 41 -18.05 -19.58 -6.08
N ASP A 42 -17.83 -20.47 -5.11
CA ASP A 42 -16.49 -20.83 -4.58
C ASP A 42 -15.43 -21.17 -5.65
N ARG A 43 -15.84 -21.79 -6.76
CA ARG A 43 -14.94 -22.10 -7.89
C ARG A 43 -14.49 -20.87 -8.68
N VAL A 44 -15.25 -19.79 -8.65
CA VAL A 44 -15.02 -18.54 -9.38
C VAL A 44 -14.14 -17.60 -8.54
N GLU A 45 -14.27 -17.59 -7.22
CA GLU A 45 -13.41 -16.82 -6.30
C GLU A 45 -11.93 -17.15 -6.51
N HIS A 46 -11.55 -18.44 -6.43
CA HIS A 46 -10.17 -18.86 -6.61
C HIS A 46 -9.61 -18.47 -7.99
N VAL A 47 -10.44 -18.54 -9.03
CA VAL A 47 -10.05 -18.17 -10.40
C VAL A 47 -9.91 -16.66 -10.55
N LEU A 48 -10.76 -15.87 -9.90
CA LEU A 48 -10.69 -14.41 -9.90
C LEU A 48 -9.42 -13.92 -9.20
N LEU A 49 -9.14 -14.43 -7.99
CA LEU A 49 -7.96 -14.06 -7.22
C LEU A 49 -6.66 -14.49 -7.94
N HIS A 50 -6.62 -15.69 -8.52
CA HIS A 50 -5.45 -16.13 -9.30
C HIS A 50 -5.20 -15.28 -10.55
N ARG A 51 -6.26 -14.87 -11.28
CA ARG A 51 -6.13 -14.04 -12.49
C ARG A 51 -5.78 -12.59 -12.22
N ASN A 52 -6.09 -12.10 -11.02
CA ASN A 52 -5.84 -10.72 -10.63
C ASN A 52 -4.63 -10.60 -9.69
N SER A 53 -3.94 -11.70 -9.40
CA SER A 53 -2.73 -11.77 -8.59
C SER A 53 -1.49 -11.34 -9.38
N SER A 54 -0.47 -10.85 -8.67
CA SER A 54 0.88 -10.64 -9.19
C SER A 54 1.78 -11.89 -9.09
N ASN A 55 1.21 -13.09 -9.20
CA ASN A 55 1.98 -14.33 -9.21
C ASN A 55 2.92 -14.43 -10.42
N ILE A 56 3.93 -15.29 -10.32
CA ILE A 56 4.95 -15.47 -11.39
C ILE A 56 4.29 -15.78 -12.74
N HIS A 57 3.24 -16.60 -12.76
CA HIS A 57 2.56 -16.97 -14.00
C HIS A 57 1.95 -15.75 -14.72
N GLU A 58 1.20 -14.92 -14.01
CA GLU A 58 0.54 -13.73 -14.55
C GLU A 58 1.54 -12.62 -14.85
N LEU A 59 2.60 -12.45 -14.04
CA LEU A 59 3.67 -11.48 -14.33
C LEU A 59 4.42 -11.80 -15.63
N VAL A 60 4.66 -13.08 -15.92
CA VAL A 60 5.33 -13.49 -17.16
C VAL A 60 4.43 -13.29 -18.38
N LYS A 61 3.13 -13.57 -18.27
CA LYS A 61 2.19 -13.49 -19.40
C LYS A 61 1.64 -12.09 -19.63
N HIS A 62 1.28 -11.38 -18.56
CA HIS A 62 0.52 -10.13 -18.58
C HIS A 62 1.04 -9.14 -17.51
N PRO A 63 2.32 -8.72 -17.56
CA PRO A 63 2.99 -8.01 -16.47
C PRO A 63 2.26 -6.74 -16.00
N ILE A 64 1.85 -5.88 -16.95
CA ILE A 64 1.16 -4.62 -16.63
C ILE A 64 -0.20 -4.90 -15.99
N ARG A 65 -0.95 -5.86 -16.54
CA ARG A 65 -2.27 -6.22 -16.01
C ARG A 65 -2.16 -6.84 -14.63
N ALA A 66 -1.20 -7.74 -14.40
CA ALA A 66 -0.98 -8.40 -13.12
C ALA A 66 -0.69 -7.37 -12.01
N LEU A 67 0.24 -6.44 -12.27
CA LEU A 67 0.56 -5.35 -11.36
C LEU A 67 -0.68 -4.50 -11.04
N ILE A 68 -1.32 -3.94 -12.08
CA ILE A 68 -2.49 -3.06 -11.89
C ILE A 68 -3.62 -3.80 -11.17
N SER A 69 -3.94 -5.03 -11.59
CA SER A 69 -5.08 -5.78 -11.05
C SER A 69 -4.82 -6.14 -9.60
N SER A 70 -3.62 -6.59 -9.25
CA SER A 70 -3.30 -7.02 -7.87
C SER A 70 -3.37 -5.89 -6.86
N ALA A 71 -3.27 -4.64 -7.30
CA ALA A 71 -3.42 -3.48 -6.43
C ALA A 71 -4.89 -3.24 -6.00
N PHE A 72 -5.88 -3.90 -6.60
CA PHE A 72 -7.30 -3.57 -6.38
C PHE A 72 -8.14 -4.66 -5.71
N TRP A 73 -7.52 -5.77 -5.30
CA TRP A 73 -8.21 -6.91 -4.67
C TRP A 73 -7.70 -7.11 -3.25
N ILE A 74 -8.45 -7.83 -2.42
CA ILE A 74 -7.98 -8.39 -1.15
C ILE A 74 -8.32 -9.88 -1.14
N GLU A 75 -7.47 -10.69 -0.52
CA GLU A 75 -7.61 -12.16 -0.55
C GLU A 75 -8.82 -12.62 0.26
N ASP A 76 -8.99 -12.03 1.44
CA ASP A 76 -10.08 -12.32 2.36
C ASP A 76 -11.02 -11.11 2.47
N PRO A 77 -12.25 -11.19 1.93
CA PRO A 77 -13.25 -10.13 2.09
C PRO A 77 -13.56 -9.77 3.56
N ALA A 78 -13.39 -10.69 4.51
CA ALA A 78 -13.60 -10.40 5.93
C ALA A 78 -12.57 -9.38 6.48
N SER A 79 -11.42 -9.25 5.83
CA SER A 79 -10.41 -8.27 6.18
C SER A 79 -10.74 -6.84 5.73
N LEU A 80 -11.83 -6.62 4.99
CA LEU A 80 -12.21 -5.29 4.47
C LEU A 80 -12.31 -4.23 5.56
N ALA A 81 -12.90 -4.58 6.71
CA ALA A 81 -13.02 -3.64 7.84
C ALA A 81 -11.66 -3.24 8.40
N LEU A 82 -10.72 -4.19 8.48
CA LEU A 82 -9.34 -3.91 8.89
C LEU A 82 -8.64 -3.01 7.87
N TYR A 83 -8.75 -3.32 6.58
CA TYR A 83 -8.19 -2.50 5.51
C TYR A 83 -8.76 -1.08 5.51
N ALA A 84 -10.06 -0.90 5.75
CA ALA A 84 -10.66 0.43 5.88
C ALA A 84 -9.98 1.23 7.00
N VAL A 85 -9.81 0.63 8.19
CA VAL A 85 -9.11 1.29 9.31
C VAL A 85 -7.66 1.63 8.95
N LEU A 86 -6.93 0.71 8.33
CA LEU A 86 -5.53 0.92 7.93
C LEU A 86 -5.40 2.00 6.84
N PHE A 87 -6.33 2.05 5.90
CA PHE A 87 -6.39 3.06 4.84
C PHE A 87 -6.60 4.45 5.45
N GLU A 88 -7.57 4.59 6.35
CA GLU A 88 -7.80 5.88 7.03
C GLU A 88 -6.63 6.29 7.91
N LEU A 89 -6.03 5.35 8.64
CA LEU A 89 -4.92 5.65 9.54
C LEU A 89 -3.65 6.04 8.78
N PHE A 90 -3.30 5.30 7.73
CA PHE A 90 -2.01 5.47 7.05
C PHE A 90 -2.16 6.19 5.71
N HIS A 91 -2.94 5.65 4.76
CA HIS A 91 -3.04 6.22 3.42
C HIS A 91 -3.66 7.62 3.44
N ALA A 92 -4.81 7.81 4.08
CA ALA A 92 -5.47 9.11 4.13
C ALA A 92 -4.59 10.15 4.83
N THR A 93 -3.88 9.77 5.90
CA THR A 93 -2.93 10.65 6.58
C THR A 93 -1.77 11.09 5.65
N VAL A 94 -1.17 10.15 4.91
CA VAL A 94 -0.09 10.47 3.95
C VAL A 94 -0.61 11.31 2.80
N GLU A 95 -1.74 10.95 2.22
CA GLU A 95 -2.34 11.64 1.09
C GLU A 95 -2.68 13.08 1.44
N ARG A 96 -3.30 13.31 2.61
CA ARG A 96 -3.62 14.66 3.09
C ARG A 96 -2.38 15.51 3.33
N TRP A 97 -1.28 14.87 3.73
CA TRP A 97 -0.04 15.56 4.03
C TRP A 97 0.76 15.89 2.77
N LEU A 98 0.96 14.92 1.87
CA LEU A 98 1.83 15.05 0.70
C LEU A 98 1.07 15.43 -0.59
N GLY A 99 -0.25 15.35 -0.57
CA GLY A 99 -1.11 15.43 -1.74
C GLY A 99 -1.19 14.10 -2.51
N THR A 100 -2.30 13.93 -3.24
CA THR A 100 -2.63 12.71 -3.99
C THR A 100 -1.55 12.26 -4.96
N LEU A 101 -0.91 13.18 -5.68
CA LEU A 101 0.12 12.81 -6.66
C LEU A 101 1.35 12.16 -6.01
N ARG A 102 1.88 12.79 -4.95
CA ARG A 102 3.09 12.28 -4.27
C ARG A 102 2.79 10.95 -3.57
N TRP A 103 1.66 10.87 -2.88
CA TRP A 103 1.17 9.63 -2.28
C TRP A 103 1.07 8.51 -3.32
N LEU A 104 0.43 8.77 -4.47
CA LEU A 104 0.26 7.79 -5.52
C LEU A 104 1.60 7.31 -6.10
N VAL A 105 2.54 8.24 -6.34
CA VAL A 105 3.89 7.88 -6.83
C VAL A 105 4.59 6.95 -5.84
N ILE A 106 4.53 7.23 -4.54
CA ILE A 106 5.18 6.41 -3.49
C ILE A 106 4.56 5.01 -3.46
N VAL A 107 3.23 4.95 -3.37
CA VAL A 107 2.50 3.69 -3.25
C VAL A 107 2.65 2.83 -4.51
N ALA A 108 2.50 3.43 -5.70
CA ALA A 108 2.65 2.71 -6.95
C ALA A 108 4.08 2.20 -7.15
N THR A 109 5.09 3.03 -6.84
CA THR A 109 6.49 2.61 -6.93
C THR A 109 6.78 1.47 -5.96
N ALA A 110 6.32 1.57 -4.72
CA ALA A 110 6.52 0.52 -3.73
C ALA A 110 5.86 -0.79 -4.16
N HIS A 111 4.62 -0.73 -4.65
CA HIS A 111 3.91 -1.90 -5.16
C HIS A 111 4.71 -2.58 -6.29
N VAL A 112 5.11 -1.83 -7.32
CA VAL A 112 5.86 -2.39 -8.46
C VAL A 112 7.21 -2.95 -8.02
N VAL A 113 7.98 -2.20 -7.24
CA VAL A 113 9.33 -2.61 -6.82
C VAL A 113 9.26 -3.84 -5.91
N ALA A 114 8.35 -3.85 -4.94
CA ALA A 114 8.17 -4.96 -4.01
C ALA A 114 7.74 -6.23 -4.74
N THR A 115 6.72 -6.14 -5.59
CA THR A 115 6.24 -7.28 -6.39
C THR A 115 7.35 -7.84 -7.28
N LEU A 116 8.05 -7.00 -8.05
CA LEU A 116 9.08 -7.52 -8.96
C LEU A 116 10.26 -8.14 -8.20
N ALA A 117 10.68 -7.54 -7.09
CA ALA A 117 11.80 -8.04 -6.30
C ALA A 117 11.47 -9.32 -5.53
N SER A 118 10.30 -9.38 -4.87
CA SER A 118 9.85 -10.58 -4.14
C SER A 118 9.62 -11.76 -5.07
N GLN A 119 8.98 -11.53 -6.22
CA GLN A 119 8.70 -12.57 -7.20
C GLN A 119 9.98 -13.06 -7.90
N LYS A 120 10.95 -12.17 -8.14
CA LYS A 120 12.28 -12.57 -8.63
C LYS A 120 13.02 -13.44 -7.60
N PHE A 121 12.97 -13.09 -6.33
CA PHE A 121 13.57 -13.89 -5.27
C PHE A 121 12.91 -15.27 -5.16
N LEU A 122 11.57 -15.34 -5.23
CA LEU A 122 10.83 -16.59 -5.26
C LEU A 122 11.21 -17.45 -6.47
N LEU A 123 11.32 -16.85 -7.67
CA LEU A 123 11.74 -17.54 -8.87
C LEU A 123 13.14 -18.16 -8.72
N MET A 124 14.10 -17.42 -8.16
CA MET A 124 15.44 -17.93 -7.88
C MET A 124 15.40 -19.11 -6.88
N ALA A 125 14.60 -18.99 -5.81
CA ALA A 125 14.44 -20.07 -4.86
C ALA A 125 13.85 -21.35 -5.50
N ILE A 126 12.93 -21.20 -6.46
CA ILE A 126 12.37 -22.32 -7.22
C ILE A 126 13.44 -22.95 -8.12
N GLN A 127 14.20 -22.12 -8.84
CA GLN A 127 15.29 -22.59 -9.71
C GLN A 127 16.39 -23.33 -8.94
N ASP A 128 16.66 -22.90 -7.70
CA ASP A 128 17.63 -23.54 -6.80
C ASP A 128 17.07 -24.78 -6.08
N ASN A 129 15.85 -25.24 -6.40
CA ASN A 129 15.12 -26.31 -5.70
C ASN A 129 14.92 -26.06 -4.18
N ARG A 130 14.95 -24.80 -3.75
CA ARG A 130 14.66 -24.39 -2.37
C ARG A 130 13.17 -24.10 -2.14
N ALA A 131 12.36 -24.21 -3.19
CA ALA A 131 10.95 -23.89 -3.22
C ALA A 131 10.21 -24.79 -4.23
N PRO A 132 9.03 -25.35 -3.91
CA PRO A 132 8.26 -26.15 -4.86
C PRO A 132 7.73 -25.30 -6.03
N HIS A 133 7.70 -25.89 -7.23
CA HIS A 133 7.20 -25.24 -8.45
C HIS A 133 5.75 -24.74 -8.35
N SER A 134 4.93 -25.34 -7.48
CA SER A 134 3.56 -24.88 -7.23
C SER A 134 3.49 -23.44 -6.71
N MET A 135 4.57 -22.90 -6.13
CA MET A 135 4.62 -21.52 -5.66
C MET A 135 4.58 -20.46 -6.78
N THR A 136 4.75 -20.86 -8.04
CA THR A 136 4.56 -19.96 -9.20
C THR A 136 3.14 -19.42 -9.35
N HIS A 137 2.16 -20.04 -8.70
CA HIS A 137 0.74 -19.68 -8.79
C HIS A 137 0.17 -19.07 -7.50
N VAL A 138 0.97 -18.96 -6.42
CA VAL A 138 0.50 -18.43 -5.13
C VAL A 138 0.06 -16.98 -5.30
N VAL A 139 -1.10 -16.65 -4.72
CA VAL A 139 -1.70 -15.33 -4.79
C VAL A 139 -0.80 -14.31 -4.08
N ASP A 140 -0.54 -13.17 -4.74
CA ASP A 140 0.22 -12.03 -4.21
C ASP A 140 -0.53 -10.76 -4.56
N ILE A 141 -1.03 -10.06 -3.54
CA ILE A 141 -1.90 -8.91 -3.67
C ILE A 141 -1.18 -7.64 -3.22
N GLY A 142 -1.19 -6.64 -4.10
CA GLY A 142 -0.42 -5.41 -4.00
C GLY A 142 -0.88 -4.40 -2.95
N VAL A 143 -2.11 -4.53 -2.44
CA VAL A 143 -2.70 -3.57 -1.49
C VAL A 143 -1.83 -3.39 -0.25
N SER A 144 -1.31 -4.49 0.30
CA SER A 144 -0.50 -4.48 1.51
C SER A 144 0.88 -3.84 1.33
N TYR A 145 1.46 -3.87 0.12
CA TYR A 145 2.71 -3.19 -0.21
C TYR A 145 2.55 -1.66 -0.19
N GLY A 146 1.43 -1.15 -0.70
CA GLY A 146 1.10 0.28 -0.61
C GLY A 146 1.00 0.76 0.84
N LEU A 147 0.37 -0.04 1.70
CA LEU A 147 0.26 0.26 3.13
C LEU A 147 1.64 0.30 3.80
N ALA A 148 2.50 -0.69 3.57
CA ALA A 148 3.85 -0.73 4.12
C ALA A 148 4.69 0.49 3.70
N ALA A 149 4.55 0.95 2.46
CA ALA A 149 5.20 2.18 1.99
C ALA A 149 4.66 3.44 2.67
N SER A 150 3.35 3.49 2.90
CA SER A 150 2.71 4.60 3.62
C SER A 150 3.16 4.66 5.09
N VAL A 151 3.30 3.50 5.74
CA VAL A 151 3.92 3.38 7.07
C VAL A 151 5.35 3.90 7.03
N GLY A 152 6.15 3.50 6.03
CA GLY A 152 7.52 3.97 5.86
C GLY A 152 7.62 5.50 5.79
N VAL A 153 6.89 6.13 4.87
CA VAL A 153 6.97 7.58 4.66
C VAL A 153 6.39 8.39 5.83
N LEU A 154 5.42 7.85 6.58
CA LEU A 154 4.87 8.53 7.77
C LEU A 154 5.90 8.75 8.87
N THR A 155 6.99 8.02 8.87
CA THR A 155 8.15 8.26 9.74
C THR A 155 8.58 9.73 9.70
N TYR A 156 8.54 10.37 8.53
CA TYR A 156 8.95 11.76 8.34
C TYR A 156 7.92 12.79 8.81
N ARG A 157 6.67 12.36 9.06
CA ARG A 157 5.60 13.24 9.57
C ARG A 157 5.66 13.43 11.09
N LEU A 158 6.30 12.51 11.80
CA LEU A 158 6.34 12.46 13.26
C LEU A 158 7.42 13.38 13.85
N PRO A 159 7.12 14.09 14.95
CA PRO A 159 8.07 15.02 15.56
C PRO A 159 9.10 14.32 16.47
N GLY A 160 10.31 14.87 16.51
CA GLY A 160 11.31 14.63 17.56
C GLY A 160 11.58 13.14 17.84
N PRO A 161 11.59 12.69 19.12
CA PRO A 161 11.95 11.32 19.48
C PRO A 161 10.90 10.27 19.06
N TRP A 162 9.63 10.66 18.88
CA TRP A 162 8.55 9.74 18.48
C TRP A 162 8.77 9.15 17.10
N ARG A 163 9.45 9.89 16.21
CA ARG A 163 9.88 9.39 14.90
C ARG A 163 10.73 8.14 15.02
N TRP A 164 11.67 8.12 15.96
CA TRP A 164 12.59 6.98 16.12
C TRP A 164 11.89 5.77 16.75
N LEU A 165 11.00 6.00 17.72
CA LEU A 165 10.18 4.93 18.29
C LEU A 165 9.27 4.29 17.23
N TYR A 166 8.61 5.11 16.42
CA TYR A 166 7.78 4.64 15.32
C TYR A 166 8.59 3.89 14.27
N LEU A 167 9.75 4.43 13.86
CA LEU A 167 10.62 3.77 12.89
C LEU A 167 11.09 2.42 13.41
N ALA A 168 11.54 2.35 14.67
CA ALA A 168 11.94 1.10 15.29
C ALA A 168 10.79 0.08 15.31
N GLY A 169 9.59 0.52 15.68
CA GLY A 169 8.39 -0.32 15.65
C GLY A 169 8.04 -0.82 14.24
N ALA A 170 8.08 0.05 13.23
CA ALA A 170 7.79 -0.32 11.85
C ALA A 170 8.84 -1.29 11.29
N VAL A 171 10.12 -1.02 11.52
CA VAL A 171 11.22 -1.91 11.10
C VAL A 171 11.14 -3.24 11.82
N ALA A 172 10.82 -3.26 13.12
CA ALA A 172 10.64 -4.51 13.85
C ALA A 172 9.43 -5.31 13.32
N PHE A 173 8.30 -4.65 13.06
CA PHE A 173 7.09 -5.30 12.57
C PHE A 173 7.30 -5.98 11.21
N PHE A 174 7.95 -5.32 10.26
CA PHE A 174 8.20 -5.89 8.92
C PHE A 174 9.50 -6.70 8.84
N GLY A 175 10.45 -6.46 9.74
CA GLY A 175 11.76 -7.13 9.73
C GLY A 175 11.77 -8.44 10.51
N LEU A 176 11.01 -8.55 11.61
CA LEU A 176 11.01 -9.75 12.45
C LEU A 176 10.58 -11.02 11.68
N PRO A 177 9.53 -11.01 10.82
CA PRO A 177 9.19 -12.17 10.00
C PRO A 177 10.37 -12.69 9.18
N LEU A 178 11.19 -11.80 8.60
CA LEU A 178 12.36 -12.18 7.80
C LEU A 178 13.43 -12.92 8.62
N LEU A 179 13.52 -12.63 9.92
CA LEU A 179 14.46 -13.29 10.83
C LEU A 179 13.94 -14.64 11.34
N THR A 180 12.63 -14.88 11.24
CA THR A 180 11.96 -16.07 11.76
C THR A 180 11.46 -17.02 10.67
N GLY A 181 12.04 -16.96 9.47
CA GLY A 181 11.68 -17.85 8.35
C GLY A 181 10.56 -17.32 7.46
N GLY A 182 10.46 -15.99 7.31
CA GLY A 182 9.43 -15.30 6.53
C GLY A 182 9.40 -15.67 5.05
N THR A 183 8.29 -15.30 4.43
CA THR A 183 7.90 -15.57 3.05
C THR A 183 8.43 -14.53 2.07
N PHE A 184 8.23 -14.76 0.77
CA PHE A 184 8.50 -13.75 -0.26
C PHE A 184 7.60 -12.50 -0.10
N THR A 185 6.39 -12.67 0.43
CA THR A 185 5.49 -11.55 0.74
C THR A 185 6.05 -10.69 1.86
N ASP A 186 6.63 -11.28 2.92
CA ASP A 186 7.31 -10.55 3.99
C ASP A 186 8.49 -9.74 3.44
N LEU A 187 9.24 -10.30 2.49
CA LEU A 187 10.29 -9.57 1.78
C LEU A 187 9.72 -8.39 0.99
N GLY A 188 8.58 -8.59 0.31
CA GLY A 188 7.84 -7.54 -0.38
C GLY A 188 7.42 -6.39 0.56
N HIS A 189 6.94 -6.71 1.77
CA HIS A 189 6.60 -5.69 2.77
C HIS A 189 7.83 -4.91 3.25
N ALA A 190 8.94 -5.59 3.53
CA ALA A 190 10.18 -4.93 3.94
C ALA A 190 10.75 -4.02 2.85
N ILE A 191 10.69 -4.45 1.58
CA ILE A 191 11.08 -3.63 0.43
C ILE A 191 10.14 -2.42 0.30
N SER A 192 8.83 -2.62 0.45
CA SER A 192 7.85 -1.54 0.39
C SER A 192 8.08 -0.48 1.47
N LEU A 193 8.34 -0.93 2.71
CA LEU A 193 8.72 -0.05 3.82
C LEU A 193 9.96 0.75 3.46
N ALA A 194 10.99 0.10 2.92
CA ALA A 194 12.23 0.75 2.50
C ALA A 194 11.98 1.78 1.39
N VAL A 195 11.13 1.49 0.39
CA VAL A 195 10.73 2.46 -0.65
C VAL A 195 10.05 3.67 -0.01
N GLY A 196 9.13 3.47 0.93
CA GLY A 196 8.49 4.56 1.68
C GLY A 196 9.48 5.44 2.44
N LEU A 197 10.51 4.84 3.05
CA LEU A 197 11.59 5.59 3.71
C LEU A 197 12.46 6.32 2.68
N LEU A 198 12.85 5.67 1.59
CA LEU A 198 13.66 6.28 0.55
C LEU A 198 12.93 7.40 -0.21
N ALA A 199 11.61 7.47 -0.12
CA ALA A 199 10.79 8.56 -0.64
C ALA A 199 10.91 9.89 0.15
N TRP A 200 11.85 9.99 1.10
CA TRP A 200 12.11 11.22 1.86
C TRP A 200 12.18 12.51 1.01
N PRO A 201 12.74 12.57 -0.23
CA PRO A 201 12.79 13.80 -1.00
C PRO A 201 11.40 14.32 -1.37
N LEU A 202 10.43 13.41 -1.52
CA LEU A 202 9.03 13.76 -1.81
C LEU A 202 8.31 14.37 -0.60
N THR A 203 8.89 14.24 0.60
CA THR A 203 8.36 14.84 1.82
C THR A 203 8.86 16.27 2.04
N LEU A 204 9.87 16.69 1.29
CA LEU A 204 10.32 18.07 1.27
C LEU A 204 9.30 18.95 0.54
N HIS A 205 8.98 20.09 1.13
CA HIS A 205 8.34 21.16 0.39
C HIS A 205 9.40 21.85 -0.48
N PRO A 206 9.17 22.03 -1.79
CA PRO A 206 9.96 22.98 -2.56
C PRO A 206 9.74 24.36 -1.92
N ASP A 207 10.81 25.00 -1.44
CA ASP A 207 10.74 26.38 -1.00
C ASP A 207 10.18 27.23 -2.15
N PRO A 208 9.10 28.00 -1.96
CA PRO A 208 8.55 28.81 -3.03
C PRO A 208 9.48 29.92 -3.54
N HIS A 209 10.62 30.21 -2.88
CA HIS A 209 11.57 31.20 -3.37
C HIS A 209 13.00 31.00 -2.86
N PRO A 210 13.96 30.77 -3.77
CA PRO A 210 15.31 31.27 -3.62
C PRO A 210 15.64 32.22 -4.78
N ALA A 211 15.01 33.40 -4.84
CA ALA A 211 15.38 34.44 -5.81
C ALA A 211 14.87 35.83 -5.41
N ALA A 212 15.47 36.43 -4.39
CA ALA A 212 15.56 37.89 -4.24
C ALA A 212 16.61 38.25 -3.17
N ALA A 213 17.86 37.86 -3.41
CA ALA A 213 19.00 38.44 -2.72
C ALA A 213 20.18 38.43 -3.70
N ALA A 214 20.15 39.36 -4.64
CA ALA A 214 21.34 39.85 -5.31
C ALA A 214 21.51 41.32 -4.89
N PRO A 215 22.75 41.75 -4.63
CA PRO A 215 23.10 42.90 -3.80
C PRO A 215 22.66 44.26 -4.34
#